data_AF-A0A240EI73-F1
#
_entry.id   AF-A0A240EI73-F1
#
_cell.length_a   1.000
_cell.length_b   1.000
_cell.length_c   1.000
_cell.angle_alpha   90.00
_cell.angle_beta   90.00
_cell.angle_gamma   90.00
#
_symmetry.space_group_name_H-M   'P 1'
#
loop_
_entity.id
_entity.type
_entity.pdbx_description
1 polymer ?
#
loop_
_entity_poly.entity_id
_entity_poly.type
_entity_poly.pdbx_seq_one_letter_code
_entity_poly.pdbx_strand_id
1 'polypeptide(L)'
;MKLTKLLILSSLTIGLSGCLHSASDEPRPSEFTLENVERLVKEDILKPEQLDPSEKDYKYLVGATDLNNDGSEELLVLMQDSYFCGSGGCTAYLFSSVGDVITRMTVTRKPILVSDRITNGWRDFYVWSNGSLRVMSFDGKSYPSNPSVEPEYSREREKETAKQTLEVQEVVVQDGYGIELVEDLPIFYPAHSYQFTFRHYGDPQNLYLFKINMVTGVSELETLPIPEQKADTQP
;
A
#
# COMPACT_ATOMS: atom_id res chain seq x y z
N MET A 1 -18.72 28.61 -83.58
CA MET A 1 -17.93 27.48 -83.05
C MET A 1 -17.96 27.54 -81.54
N LYS A 2 -18.52 26.51 -80.90
CA LYS A 2 -18.59 26.34 -79.45
C LYS A 2 -17.17 26.20 -78.87
N LEU A 3 -16.90 26.81 -77.72
CA LEU A 3 -16.00 26.19 -76.74
C LEU A 3 -16.36 26.64 -75.31
N THR A 4 -17.00 25.73 -74.60
CA THR A 4 -17.29 25.73 -73.17
C THR A 4 -16.03 25.32 -72.41
N LYS A 5 -15.72 25.95 -71.27
CA LYS A 5 -14.89 25.40 -70.18
C LYS A 5 -15.10 26.25 -68.92
N LEU A 6 -16.02 25.88 -68.05
CA LEU A 6 -15.89 24.95 -66.90
C LEU A 6 -15.15 25.61 -65.72
N LEU A 7 -15.92 26.24 -64.83
CA LEU A 7 -15.49 26.59 -63.47
C LEU A 7 -15.29 25.31 -62.66
N ILE A 8 -14.12 25.13 -62.05
CA ILE A 8 -13.87 24.11 -61.04
C ILE A 8 -13.83 24.83 -59.69
N LEU A 9 -14.85 24.62 -58.88
CA LEU A 9 -14.94 25.05 -57.49
C LEU A 9 -14.26 23.97 -56.63
N SER A 10 -13.05 24.21 -56.14
CA SER A 10 -12.38 23.30 -55.20
C SER A 10 -12.86 23.55 -53.77
N SER A 11 -13.77 22.73 -53.29
CA SER A 11 -14.16 22.64 -51.88
C SER A 11 -13.02 22.02 -51.08
N LEU A 12 -12.34 22.84 -50.27
CA LEU A 12 -11.31 22.41 -49.34
C LEU A 12 -12.01 21.90 -48.07
N THR A 13 -12.21 20.58 -47.99
CA THR A 13 -12.68 19.92 -46.77
C THR A 13 -11.56 19.91 -45.74
N ILE A 14 -11.68 20.78 -44.73
CA ILE A 14 -10.82 20.76 -43.53
C ILE A 14 -11.24 19.54 -42.71
N GLY A 15 -10.52 18.44 -42.86
CA GLY A 15 -10.63 17.29 -41.97
C GLY A 15 -10.01 17.62 -40.63
N LEU A 16 -10.83 17.82 -39.59
CA LEU A 16 -10.36 17.73 -38.22
C LEU A 16 -10.04 16.27 -37.93
N SER A 17 -8.75 15.93 -38.05
CA SER A 17 -8.22 14.66 -37.54
C SER A 17 -8.17 14.78 -36.01
N GLY A 18 -9.23 14.34 -35.34
CA GLY A 18 -9.20 14.08 -33.91
C GLY A 18 -8.25 12.92 -33.66
N CYS A 19 -7.12 13.20 -33.01
CA CYS A 19 -6.21 12.16 -32.56
C CYS A 19 -6.91 11.36 -31.46
N LEU A 20 -7.35 10.14 -31.78
CA LEU A 20 -7.58 9.09 -30.79
C LEU A 20 -6.19 8.71 -30.25
N HIS A 21 -5.78 9.31 -29.13
CA HIS A 21 -4.57 8.89 -28.44
C HIS A 21 -4.91 7.62 -27.65
N SER A 22 -4.55 6.47 -28.19
CA SER A 22 -4.57 5.21 -27.45
C SER A 22 -3.57 5.33 -26.30
N ALA A 23 -4.00 5.01 -25.08
CA ALA A 23 -3.19 5.10 -23.85
C ALA A 23 -1.97 4.14 -23.80
N SER A 24 -1.56 3.58 -24.93
CA SER A 24 -0.48 2.59 -25.07
C SER A 24 0.85 3.17 -25.57
N ASP A 25 0.90 4.45 -25.96
CA ASP A 25 2.08 5.07 -26.58
C ASP A 25 2.85 6.04 -25.67
N GLU A 26 2.39 6.26 -24.43
CA GLU A 26 3.12 7.11 -23.48
C GLU A 26 4.41 6.42 -23.02
N PRO A 27 5.58 7.10 -23.09
CA PRO A 27 6.84 6.53 -22.64
C PRO A 27 6.76 6.09 -21.18
N ARG A 28 7.49 5.03 -20.80
CA ARG A 28 7.58 4.59 -19.40
C ARG A 28 8.12 5.75 -18.56
N PRO A 29 7.48 6.12 -17.44
CA PRO A 29 7.99 7.19 -16.61
C PRO A 29 9.38 6.82 -16.08
N SER A 30 10.21 7.83 -15.83
CA SER A 30 11.53 7.61 -15.21
C SER A 30 11.43 7.20 -13.74
N GLU A 31 10.29 7.48 -13.10
CA GLU A 31 10.03 7.16 -11.70
C GLU A 31 8.56 6.79 -11.51
N PHE A 32 8.34 5.79 -10.66
CA PHE A 32 7.04 5.30 -10.24
C PHE A 32 6.75 5.76 -8.82
N THR A 33 5.49 6.11 -8.58
CA THR A 33 4.95 6.51 -7.28
C THR A 33 3.59 5.84 -7.10
N LEU A 34 2.97 6.02 -5.94
CA LEU A 34 1.62 5.50 -5.70
C LEU A 34 0.58 6.04 -6.71
N GLU A 35 0.82 7.20 -7.33
CA GLU A 35 -0.10 7.81 -8.30
C GLU A 35 -0.13 7.06 -9.64
N ASN A 36 0.98 6.41 -10.03
CA ASN A 36 1.11 5.73 -11.31
C ASN A 36 1.38 4.21 -11.20
N VAL A 37 1.32 3.66 -9.98
CA VAL A 37 1.56 2.24 -9.67
C VAL A 37 0.65 1.28 -10.45
N GLU A 38 -0.54 1.71 -10.84
CA GLU A 38 -1.46 0.91 -11.66
C GLU A 38 -0.80 0.45 -12.98
N ARG A 39 0.12 1.25 -13.53
CA ARG A 39 0.86 0.90 -14.74
C ARG A 39 1.78 -0.31 -14.49
N LEU A 40 2.47 -0.38 -13.35
CA LEU A 40 3.26 -1.55 -12.95
C LEU A 40 2.37 -2.79 -12.81
N VAL A 41 1.19 -2.64 -12.22
CA VAL A 41 0.24 -3.75 -12.10
C VAL A 41 -0.15 -4.29 -13.47
N LYS A 42 -0.54 -3.42 -14.40
CA LYS A 42 -0.97 -3.84 -15.75
C LYS A 42 0.18 -4.42 -16.56
N GLU A 43 1.31 -3.73 -16.62
CA GLU A 43 2.42 -4.04 -17.54
C GLU A 43 3.35 -5.12 -17.01
N ASP A 44 3.66 -5.10 -15.71
CA ASP A 44 4.70 -5.95 -15.11
C ASP A 44 4.12 -7.11 -14.25
N ILE A 45 2.83 -7.07 -13.88
CA ILE A 45 2.17 -8.17 -13.14
C ILE A 45 1.16 -8.91 -14.01
N LEU A 46 0.15 -8.23 -14.57
CA LEU A 46 -0.97 -8.90 -15.25
C LEU A 46 -0.60 -9.40 -16.65
N LYS A 47 0.03 -8.55 -17.46
CA LYS A 47 0.38 -8.88 -18.85
C LYS A 47 1.33 -10.09 -18.97
N PRO A 48 2.38 -10.26 -18.13
CA PRO A 48 3.20 -11.46 -18.17
C PRO A 48 2.43 -12.74 -17.83
N GLU A 49 1.40 -12.63 -16.99
CA GLU A 49 0.48 -13.72 -16.63
C GLU A 49 -0.64 -13.93 -17.68
N GLN A 50 -0.60 -13.19 -18.81
CA GLN A 50 -1.62 -13.20 -19.87
C GLN A 50 -3.03 -12.85 -19.37
N LEU A 51 -3.10 -11.99 -18.34
CA LEU A 51 -4.34 -11.51 -17.77
C LEU A 51 -4.69 -10.15 -18.37
N ASP A 52 -5.92 -10.00 -18.88
CA ASP A 52 -6.40 -8.75 -19.46
C ASP A 52 -7.04 -7.86 -18.38
N PRO A 53 -6.47 -6.69 -18.06
CA PRO A 53 -7.03 -5.78 -17.06
C PRO A 53 -8.41 -5.19 -17.44
N SER A 54 -8.87 -5.36 -18.68
CA SER A 54 -10.20 -4.94 -19.12
C SER A 54 -11.29 -5.98 -18.83
N GLU A 55 -10.92 -7.25 -18.63
CA GLU A 55 -11.89 -8.32 -18.34
C GLU A 55 -12.46 -8.22 -16.92
N LYS A 56 -11.66 -7.78 -15.97
CA LYS A 56 -12.08 -7.52 -14.59
C LYS A 56 -11.13 -6.57 -13.86
N ASP A 57 -11.63 -6.02 -12.77
CA ASP A 57 -10.85 -5.23 -11.84
C ASP A 57 -10.05 -6.14 -10.88
N TYR A 58 -8.75 -6.27 -11.14
CA TYR A 58 -7.82 -7.01 -10.28
C TYR A 58 -7.50 -6.16 -9.05
N LYS A 59 -8.00 -6.58 -7.89
CA LYS A 59 -7.78 -5.86 -6.63
C LYS A 59 -6.34 -6.05 -6.13
N TYR A 60 -5.78 -4.99 -5.58
CA TYR A 60 -4.46 -4.97 -4.95
C TYR A 60 -4.40 -3.87 -3.89
N LEU A 61 -3.44 -3.99 -2.98
CA LEU A 61 -3.06 -2.97 -2.01
C LEU A 61 -1.66 -2.47 -2.33
N VAL A 62 -1.38 -1.21 -2.07
CA VAL A 62 -0.08 -0.59 -2.35
C VAL A 62 0.49 0.13 -1.13
N GLY A 63 1.80 0.20 -1.07
CA GLY A 63 2.53 1.10 -0.18
C GLY A 63 3.87 1.44 -0.79
N ALA A 64 4.42 2.58 -0.38
CA ALA A 64 5.71 3.05 -0.83
C ALA A 64 6.54 3.47 0.38
N THR A 65 7.84 3.20 0.31
CA THR A 65 8.82 3.72 1.26
C THR A 65 10.19 3.62 0.63
N ASP A 66 11.07 4.58 0.90
CA ASP A 66 12.47 4.50 0.52
C ASP A 66 13.13 3.36 1.33
N LEU A 67 13.50 2.23 0.73
CA LEU A 67 14.13 1.13 1.48
C LEU A 67 15.65 1.24 1.47
N ASN A 68 16.26 1.89 0.48
CA ASN A 68 17.71 1.95 0.31
C ASN A 68 18.36 3.30 0.71
N ASN A 69 17.52 4.24 1.14
CA ASN A 69 17.85 5.62 1.52
C ASN A 69 18.49 6.45 0.38
N ASP A 70 18.06 6.26 -0.86
CA ASP A 70 18.51 7.02 -2.03
C ASP A 70 17.64 8.25 -2.33
N GLY A 71 16.53 8.43 -1.61
CA GLY A 71 15.60 9.55 -1.77
C GLY A 71 14.42 9.27 -2.69
N SER A 72 14.39 8.12 -3.36
CA SER A 72 13.25 7.62 -4.12
C SER A 72 12.60 6.43 -3.41
N GLU A 73 11.29 6.26 -3.55
CA GLU A 73 10.58 5.20 -2.84
C GLU A 73 10.51 3.91 -3.65
N GLU A 74 10.71 2.78 -2.97
CA GLU A 74 10.29 1.47 -3.47
C GLU A 74 8.79 1.29 -3.29
N LEU A 75 8.17 0.58 -4.24
CA LEU A 75 6.74 0.31 -4.24
C LEU A 75 6.46 -1.16 -3.99
N LEU A 76 5.62 -1.45 -3.01
CA LEU A 76 5.10 -2.78 -2.77
C LEU A 76 3.64 -2.86 -3.26
N VAL A 77 3.38 -3.84 -4.12
CA VAL A 77 2.03 -4.21 -4.57
C VAL A 77 1.68 -5.57 -3.99
N LEU A 78 0.68 -5.63 -3.12
CA LEU A 78 0.11 -6.87 -2.58
C LEU A 78 -1.19 -7.19 -3.33
N MET A 79 -1.18 -8.22 -4.17
CA MET A 79 -2.37 -8.64 -4.90
C MET A 79 -3.46 -9.14 -3.94
N GLN A 80 -4.73 -8.93 -4.30
CA GLN A 80 -5.91 -9.38 -3.53
C GLN A 80 -6.84 -10.27 -4.37
N ASP A 81 -6.56 -10.45 -5.66
CA ASP A 81 -7.33 -11.33 -6.53
C ASP A 81 -7.02 -12.81 -6.29
N SER A 82 -8.04 -13.67 -6.41
CA SER A 82 -7.93 -15.11 -6.16
C SER A 82 -6.90 -15.81 -7.04
N TYR A 83 -6.57 -15.27 -8.23
CA TYR A 83 -5.49 -15.79 -9.06
C TYR A 83 -4.12 -15.73 -8.36
N PHE A 84 -3.89 -14.67 -7.57
CA PHE A 84 -2.63 -14.42 -6.89
C PHE A 84 -2.64 -14.85 -5.42
N CYS A 85 -3.77 -15.34 -4.92
CA CYS A 85 -3.99 -15.63 -3.50
C CYS A 85 -4.33 -17.10 -3.27
N GLY A 86 -3.68 -17.70 -2.27
CA GLY A 86 -4.00 -19.02 -1.75
C GLY A 86 -4.21 -19.00 -0.24
N SER A 87 -4.33 -20.19 0.37
CA SER A 87 -4.49 -20.32 1.83
C SER A 87 -3.31 -19.73 2.61
N GLY A 88 -2.09 -19.76 2.06
CA GLY A 88 -0.88 -19.21 2.68
C GLY A 88 -0.80 -17.68 2.66
N GLY A 89 -1.62 -16.99 1.85
CA GLY A 89 -1.50 -15.56 1.60
C GLY A 89 -1.52 -15.26 0.10
N CYS A 90 -1.19 -14.02 -0.23
CA CYS A 90 -1.18 -13.52 -1.59
C CYS A 90 0.24 -13.26 -2.09
N THR A 91 0.38 -13.23 -3.40
CA THR A 91 1.60 -12.78 -4.06
C THR A 91 1.77 -11.27 -3.86
N ALA A 92 2.98 -10.84 -3.52
CA ALA A 92 3.36 -9.43 -3.54
C ALA A 92 4.59 -9.20 -4.40
N TYR A 93 4.68 -8.02 -4.97
CA TYR A 93 5.81 -7.56 -5.77
C TYR A 93 6.39 -6.32 -5.10
N LEU A 94 7.72 -6.28 -4.98
CA LEU A 94 8.47 -5.10 -4.59
C LEU A 94 9.19 -4.58 -5.83
N PHE A 95 8.94 -3.33 -6.18
CA PHE A 95 9.54 -2.63 -7.29
C PHE A 95 10.46 -1.53 -6.76
N SER A 96 11.55 -1.29 -7.49
CA SER A 96 12.33 -0.06 -7.38
C SER A 96 11.52 1.14 -7.87
N SER A 97 11.98 2.33 -7.55
CA SER A 97 11.42 3.59 -8.05
C SER A 97 11.41 3.68 -9.58
N VAL A 98 12.33 3.02 -10.29
CA VAL A 98 12.35 3.01 -11.78
C VAL A 98 11.49 1.91 -12.40
N GLY A 99 10.80 1.10 -11.57
CA GLY A 99 9.86 0.07 -12.01
C GLY A 99 10.49 -1.29 -12.28
N ASP A 100 11.75 -1.51 -11.90
CA ASP A 100 12.37 -2.84 -11.92
C ASP A 100 11.88 -3.68 -10.73
N VAL A 101 11.55 -4.95 -10.96
CA VAL A 101 11.17 -5.89 -9.89
C VAL A 101 12.40 -6.23 -9.04
N ILE A 102 12.38 -5.82 -7.78
CA ILE A 102 13.39 -6.20 -6.78
C ILE A 102 13.12 -7.62 -6.28
N THR A 103 11.88 -7.91 -5.89
CA THR A 103 11.48 -9.26 -5.47
C THR A 103 10.01 -9.55 -5.75
N ARG A 104 9.70 -10.84 -5.93
CA ARG A 104 8.34 -11.38 -5.95
C ARG A 104 8.19 -12.35 -4.79
N MET A 105 7.33 -12.01 -3.84
CA MET A 105 7.01 -12.81 -2.66
C MET A 105 5.78 -13.68 -2.92
N THR A 106 5.86 -14.97 -2.64
CA THR A 106 4.79 -15.93 -2.99
C THR A 106 3.63 -15.99 -2.00
N VAL A 107 3.89 -15.74 -0.71
CA VAL A 107 2.89 -15.90 0.37
C VAL A 107 3.06 -14.83 1.44
N THR A 108 2.28 -13.76 1.35
CA THR A 108 2.30 -12.65 2.30
C THR A 108 0.89 -12.10 2.55
N ARG A 109 0.71 -11.47 3.70
CA ARG A 109 -0.51 -10.76 4.12
C ARG A 109 -0.12 -9.49 4.89
N LYS A 110 -1.09 -8.60 5.06
CA LYS A 110 -1.00 -7.52 6.05
C LYS A 110 -0.97 -8.10 7.47
N PRO A 111 -0.32 -7.41 8.43
CA PRO A 111 0.41 -6.16 8.23
C PRO A 111 1.76 -6.34 7.51
N ILE A 112 2.17 -5.31 6.76
CA ILE A 112 3.50 -5.19 6.16
C ILE A 112 4.12 -3.93 6.75
N LEU A 113 5.21 -4.08 7.50
CA LEU A 113 5.75 -3.03 8.37
C LEU A 113 7.22 -2.79 8.06
N VAL A 114 7.65 -1.53 7.99
CA VAL A 114 9.07 -1.21 7.74
C VAL A 114 9.85 -1.18 9.05
N SER A 115 11.04 -1.77 9.06
CA SER A 115 11.93 -1.76 10.23
C SER A 115 12.94 -0.61 10.16
N ASP A 116 13.40 -0.17 11.33
CA ASP A 116 14.57 0.70 11.45
C ASP A 116 15.90 -0.05 11.26
N ARG A 117 15.87 -1.40 11.18
CA ARG A 117 17.05 -2.22 10.93
C ARG A 117 17.45 -2.13 9.46
N ILE A 118 18.74 -1.96 9.21
CA ILE A 118 19.33 -1.94 7.87
C ILE A 118 20.25 -3.15 7.70
N THR A 119 20.06 -3.90 6.63
CA THR A 119 20.92 -5.02 6.21
C THR A 119 21.40 -4.76 4.78
N ASN A 120 22.71 -4.82 4.56
CA ASN A 120 23.32 -4.59 3.23
C ASN A 120 22.89 -3.28 2.56
N GLY A 121 22.71 -2.21 3.34
CA GLY A 121 22.33 -0.89 2.84
C GLY A 121 20.83 -0.67 2.61
N TRP A 122 20.00 -1.69 2.86
CA TRP A 122 18.55 -1.63 2.69
C TRP A 122 17.83 -1.88 4.01
N ARG A 123 16.72 -1.19 4.26
CA ARG A 123 15.84 -1.40 5.42
C ARG A 123 15.22 -2.79 5.34
N ASP A 124 15.25 -3.50 6.46
CA ASP A 124 14.47 -4.71 6.62
C ASP A 124 12.97 -4.34 6.69
N PHE A 125 12.10 -5.28 6.36
CA PHE A 125 10.66 -5.14 6.62
C PHE A 125 10.08 -6.45 7.14
N TYR A 126 8.90 -6.36 7.74
CA TYR A 126 8.18 -7.49 8.30
C TYR A 126 6.90 -7.72 7.52
N VAL A 127 6.62 -8.97 7.18
CA VAL A 127 5.37 -9.36 6.53
C VAL A 127 4.69 -10.46 7.30
N TRP A 128 3.36 -10.51 7.29
CA TRP A 128 2.64 -11.63 7.90
C TRP A 128 2.64 -12.84 6.96
N SER A 129 3.19 -13.96 7.42
CA SER A 129 3.14 -15.23 6.69
C SER A 129 3.31 -16.42 7.63
N ASN A 130 2.57 -17.49 7.36
CA ASN A 130 2.60 -18.72 8.15
C ASN A 130 2.41 -18.49 9.66
N GLY A 131 1.41 -17.68 10.02
CA GLY A 131 0.97 -17.46 11.41
C GLY A 131 1.79 -16.48 12.24
N SER A 132 2.79 -15.83 11.66
CA SER A 132 3.65 -14.87 12.35
C SER A 132 4.16 -13.77 11.41
N LEU A 133 4.72 -12.70 11.99
CA LEU A 133 5.53 -11.76 11.21
C LEU A 133 6.86 -12.42 10.87
N ARG A 134 7.31 -12.21 9.64
CA ARG A 134 8.52 -12.80 9.07
C ARG A 134 9.49 -11.69 8.68
N VAL A 135 10.77 -11.87 9.00
CA VAL A 135 11.82 -10.89 8.73
C VAL A 135 12.24 -10.98 7.26
N MET A 136 12.10 -9.87 6.53
CA MET A 136 12.57 -9.73 5.16
C MET A 136 13.83 -8.87 5.17
N SER A 137 15.01 -9.50 5.18
CA SER A 137 16.30 -8.81 5.13
C SER A 137 16.90 -8.89 3.74
N PHE A 138 17.46 -7.78 3.25
CA PHE A 138 18.09 -7.73 1.94
C PHE A 138 19.42 -8.51 1.92
N ASP A 139 19.62 -9.41 0.96
CA ASP A 139 20.82 -10.27 0.88
C ASP A 139 22.00 -9.62 0.13
N GLY A 140 21.84 -8.38 -0.33
CA GLY A 140 22.78 -7.66 -1.19
C GLY A 140 22.38 -7.66 -2.67
N LYS A 141 21.34 -8.43 -3.04
CA LYS A 141 20.77 -8.48 -4.38
C LYS A 141 19.24 -8.40 -4.38
N SER A 142 18.56 -9.06 -3.45
CA SER A 142 17.10 -9.16 -3.36
C SER A 142 16.64 -9.37 -1.91
N TYR A 143 15.35 -9.19 -1.67
CA TYR A 143 14.68 -9.76 -0.49
C TYR A 143 14.24 -11.20 -0.75
N PRO A 144 14.07 -12.02 0.31
CA PRO A 144 13.59 -13.39 0.18
C PRO A 144 12.26 -13.51 -0.58
N SER A 145 12.14 -14.51 -1.46
CA SER A 145 10.95 -14.72 -2.30
C SER A 145 9.85 -15.54 -1.61
N ASN A 146 10.16 -16.21 -0.50
CA ASN A 146 9.21 -17.00 0.27
C ASN A 146 9.24 -16.61 1.75
N PRO A 147 8.39 -15.66 2.18
CA PRO A 147 8.37 -15.22 3.58
C PRO A 147 8.08 -16.33 4.60
N SER A 148 7.37 -17.41 4.21
CA SER A 148 6.90 -18.44 5.17
C SER A 148 8.02 -19.23 5.86
N VAL A 149 9.24 -19.19 5.31
CA VAL A 149 10.43 -19.88 5.85
C VAL A 149 11.42 -18.92 6.52
N GLU A 150 11.15 -17.61 6.47
CA GLU A 150 12.02 -16.61 7.06
C GLU A 150 11.86 -16.57 8.59
N PRO A 151 12.86 -16.03 9.32
CA PRO A 151 12.81 -15.93 10.77
C PRO A 151 11.57 -15.19 11.27
N GLU A 152 11.03 -15.63 12.41
CA GLU A 152 9.88 -14.99 13.04
C GLU A 152 10.28 -13.71 13.78
N TYR A 153 9.40 -12.71 13.71
CA TYR A 153 9.49 -11.48 14.49
C TYR A 153 8.27 -11.36 15.41
N SER A 154 8.50 -11.14 16.70
CA SER A 154 7.43 -10.92 17.66
C SER A 154 7.48 -9.50 18.22
N ARG A 155 6.32 -8.85 18.18
CA ARG A 155 6.10 -7.49 18.68
C ARG A 155 5.19 -7.44 19.91
N GLU A 156 4.87 -8.59 20.51
CA GLU A 156 3.85 -8.71 21.56
C GLU A 156 4.23 -7.95 22.83
N ARG A 157 5.48 -8.04 23.28
CA ARG A 157 5.95 -7.32 24.48
C ARG A 157 5.96 -5.81 24.29
N GLU A 158 6.41 -5.35 23.12
CA GLU A 158 6.44 -3.93 22.79
C GLU A 158 5.01 -3.37 22.66
N LYS A 159 4.11 -4.13 22.02
CA LYS A 159 2.67 -3.82 21.93
C LYS A 159 2.02 -3.65 23.30
N GLU A 160 2.29 -4.56 24.23
CA GLU A 160 1.78 -4.47 25.60
C GLU A 160 2.32 -3.24 26.33
N THR A 161 3.62 -2.93 26.15
CA THR A 161 4.23 -1.73 26.74
C THR A 161 3.62 -0.45 26.15
N ALA A 162 3.36 -0.42 24.84
CA ALA A 162 2.69 0.69 24.17
C ALA A 162 1.29 0.91 24.73
N LYS A 163 0.53 -0.17 24.96
CA LYS A 163 -0.79 -0.10 25.58
C LYS A 163 -0.74 0.42 27.01
N GLN A 164 0.19 -0.08 27.84
CA GLN A 164 0.37 0.42 29.21
C GLN A 164 0.73 1.92 29.24
N THR A 165 1.49 2.38 28.25
CA THR A 165 1.84 3.80 28.09
C THR A 165 0.61 4.66 27.81
N LEU A 166 -0.39 4.13 27.07
CA LEU A 166 -1.69 4.76 26.89
C LEU A 166 -2.53 4.73 28.18
N GLU A 167 -2.57 3.60 28.87
CA GLU A 167 -3.43 3.42 30.05
C GLU A 167 -3.11 4.38 31.21
N VAL A 168 -1.87 4.87 31.28
CA VAL A 168 -1.44 5.86 32.28
C VAL A 168 -1.64 7.32 31.85
N GLN A 169 -2.12 7.57 30.62
CA GLN A 169 -2.43 8.93 30.17
C GLN A 169 -3.61 9.48 30.98
N GLU A 170 -3.53 10.74 31.41
CA GLU A 170 -4.56 11.38 32.25
C GLU A 170 -5.97 11.24 31.64
N VAL A 171 -6.10 11.47 30.34
CA VAL A 171 -7.37 11.32 29.61
C VAL A 171 -7.95 9.91 29.70
N VAL A 172 -7.12 8.86 29.77
CA VAL A 172 -7.60 7.49 29.92
C VAL A 172 -7.94 7.19 31.38
N VAL A 173 -7.08 7.62 32.30
CA VAL A 173 -7.25 7.40 33.75
C VAL A 173 -8.52 8.05 34.29
N GLN A 174 -8.90 9.22 33.75
CA GLN A 174 -10.09 9.94 34.22
C GLN A 174 -11.37 9.17 33.90
N ASP A 175 -11.64 8.90 32.62
CA ASP A 175 -12.92 8.30 32.17
C ASP A 175 -12.79 7.59 30.79
N GLY A 176 -11.59 7.12 30.45
CA GLY A 176 -11.32 6.41 29.20
C GLY A 176 -11.71 4.93 29.26
N TYR A 177 -12.28 4.42 28.17
CA TYR A 177 -12.70 3.01 28.07
C TYR A 177 -12.67 2.50 26.63
N GLY A 178 -12.76 1.17 26.46
CA GLY A 178 -12.84 0.54 25.14
C GLY A 178 -11.57 0.74 24.31
N ILE A 179 -10.40 0.56 24.92
CA ILE A 179 -9.11 0.61 24.22
C ILE A 179 -9.02 -0.54 23.21
N GLU A 180 -8.84 -0.20 21.94
CA GLU A 180 -8.70 -1.14 20.83
C GLU A 180 -7.43 -0.80 20.04
N LEU A 181 -6.70 -1.82 19.59
CA LEU A 181 -5.55 -1.65 18.71
C LEU A 181 -6.03 -1.44 17.27
N VAL A 182 -5.44 -0.49 16.56
CA VAL A 182 -5.68 -0.33 15.12
C VAL A 182 -4.80 -1.32 14.35
N GLU A 183 -5.42 -2.36 13.78
CA GLU A 183 -4.70 -3.42 13.03
C GLU A 183 -4.65 -3.14 11.52
N ASP A 184 -5.59 -2.37 10.98
CA ASP A 184 -5.61 -2.01 9.56
C ASP A 184 -4.65 -0.86 9.24
N LEU A 185 -3.36 -1.19 9.21
CA LEU A 185 -2.27 -0.23 8.99
C LEU A 185 -1.92 -0.15 7.50
N PRO A 186 -1.47 1.00 6.98
CA PRO A 186 -0.95 1.07 5.61
C PRO A 186 0.27 0.15 5.44
N ILE A 187 0.53 -0.28 4.20
CA ILE A 187 1.75 -1.02 3.87
C ILE A 187 2.95 -0.12 4.16
N PHE A 188 3.98 -0.70 4.77
CA PHE A 188 5.18 -0.02 5.29
C PHE A 188 4.92 0.95 6.45
N TYR A 189 3.86 0.73 7.23
CA TYR A 189 3.73 1.43 8.51
C TYR A 189 4.94 1.11 9.42
N PRO A 190 5.50 2.09 10.17
CA PRO A 190 6.69 1.87 10.99
C PRO A 190 6.49 0.75 12.02
N ALA A 191 7.44 -0.18 12.06
CA ALA A 191 7.32 -1.38 12.88
C ALA A 191 7.26 -1.09 14.37
N HIS A 192 7.85 -0.01 14.87
CA HIS A 192 7.84 0.32 16.30
C HIS A 192 6.78 1.37 16.66
N SER A 193 5.84 1.65 15.75
CA SER A 193 4.72 2.54 15.99
C SER A 193 3.43 1.77 16.23
N TYR A 194 2.61 2.26 17.16
CA TYR A 194 1.33 1.69 17.52
C TYR A 194 0.25 2.76 17.54
N GLN A 195 -0.96 2.35 17.21
CA GLN A 195 -2.15 3.19 17.25
C GLN A 195 -3.25 2.49 18.03
N PHE A 196 -3.87 3.23 18.93
CA PHE A 196 -4.96 2.74 19.76
C PHE A 196 -6.13 3.71 19.69
N THR A 197 -7.33 3.17 19.59
CA THR A 197 -8.56 3.95 19.71
C THR A 197 -9.20 3.71 21.07
N PHE A 198 -9.81 4.73 21.65
CA PHE A 198 -10.60 4.58 22.88
C PHE A 198 -11.72 5.64 22.94
N ARG A 199 -12.69 5.43 23.82
CA ARG A 199 -13.80 6.36 24.08
C ARG A 199 -13.65 7.01 25.45
N HIS A 200 -14.32 8.14 25.65
CA HIS A 200 -14.29 8.88 26.90
C HIS A 200 -15.71 9.24 27.35
N TYR A 201 -16.09 8.94 28.60
CA TYR A 201 -17.47 9.20 29.06
C TYR A 201 -17.82 10.69 29.10
N GLY A 202 -16.87 11.54 29.47
CA GLY A 202 -17.03 13.00 29.46
C GLY A 202 -17.05 13.64 28.07
N ASP A 203 -16.76 12.87 27.02
CA ASP A 203 -16.75 13.34 25.64
C ASP A 203 -17.33 12.26 24.69
N PRO A 204 -18.65 11.98 24.79
CA PRO A 204 -19.28 10.85 24.13
C PRO A 204 -19.46 11.03 22.62
N GLN A 205 -19.09 12.19 22.05
CA GLN A 205 -19.22 12.49 20.62
C GLN A 205 -17.95 12.20 19.83
N ASN A 206 -16.83 11.94 20.50
CA ASN A 206 -15.54 11.70 19.87
C ASN A 206 -15.00 10.30 20.17
N LEU A 207 -14.24 9.79 19.22
CA LEU A 207 -13.33 8.67 19.40
C LEU A 207 -11.92 9.25 19.53
N TYR A 208 -11.14 8.79 20.49
CA TYR A 208 -9.75 9.21 20.65
C TYR A 208 -8.83 8.27 19.88
N LEU A 209 -7.86 8.82 19.16
CA LEU A 209 -6.77 8.09 18.51
C LEU A 209 -5.45 8.47 19.19
N PHE A 210 -4.85 7.51 19.87
CA PHE A 210 -3.52 7.64 20.45
C PHE A 210 -2.49 6.94 19.57
N LYS A 211 -1.45 7.67 19.18
CA LYS A 211 -0.31 7.16 18.41
C LYS A 211 0.93 7.20 19.29
N ILE A 212 1.77 6.18 19.22
CA ILE A 212 3.04 6.16 19.93
C ILE A 212 4.12 5.49 19.09
N ASN A 213 5.29 6.13 19.03
CA ASN A 213 6.51 5.52 18.51
C ASN A 213 7.36 5.04 19.69
N MET A 214 7.59 3.73 19.77
CA MET A 214 8.28 3.09 20.90
C MET A 214 9.80 3.28 20.87
N VAL A 215 10.36 3.71 19.74
CA VAL A 215 11.80 4.03 19.62
C VAL A 215 12.08 5.44 20.12
N THR A 216 11.27 6.43 19.71
CA THR A 216 11.48 7.83 20.09
C THR A 216 10.78 8.22 21.39
N GLY A 217 9.78 7.44 21.81
CA GLY A 217 8.90 7.76 22.93
C GLY A 217 7.90 8.90 22.63
N VAL A 218 7.86 9.38 21.39
CA VAL A 218 6.92 10.43 20.98
C VAL A 218 5.52 9.84 20.87
N SER A 219 4.56 10.48 21.51
CA SER A 219 3.14 10.14 21.44
C SER A 219 2.28 11.32 21.02
N GLU A 220 1.21 11.02 20.30
CA GLU A 220 0.22 12.00 19.81
C GLU A 220 -1.18 11.53 20.20
N LEU A 221 -2.06 12.48 20.53
CA LEU A 221 -3.45 12.22 20.84
C LEU A 221 -4.32 13.11 19.96
N GLU A 222 -5.22 12.48 19.21
CA GLU A 222 -6.15 13.14 18.29
C GLU A 222 -7.59 12.72 18.63
N THR A 223 -8.55 13.56 18.29
CA THR A 223 -9.99 13.23 18.32
C THR A 223 -10.50 12.99 16.91
N LEU A 224 -11.20 11.88 16.71
CA LEU A 224 -11.86 11.47 15.49
C LEU A 224 -13.39 11.50 15.68
N PRO A 225 -14.16 11.77 14.62
CA PRO A 225 -15.61 11.57 14.66
C PRO A 225 -15.91 10.09 14.91
N ILE A 226 -16.97 9.79 15.67
CA ILE A 226 -17.44 8.42 15.85
C ILE A 226 -17.95 7.90 14.50
N PRO A 227 -17.49 6.72 14.02
CA PRO A 227 -18.02 6.13 12.79
C PRO A 227 -19.53 5.94 12.89
N GLU A 228 -20.28 6.41 11.90
CA GLU A 228 -21.71 6.11 11.80
C GLU A 228 -21.89 4.60 11.76
N GLN A 229 -22.70 4.05 12.67
CA GLN A 229 -23.09 2.65 12.57
C GLN A 229 -23.86 2.49 11.26
N LYS A 230 -23.28 1.78 10.29
CA LYS A 230 -24.03 1.34 9.11
C LYS A 230 -25.24 0.56 9.64
N ALA A 231 -26.44 1.08 9.42
CA ALA A 231 -27.66 0.39 9.76
C ALA A 231 -27.60 -1.00 9.14
N ASP A 232 -27.71 -2.04 9.97
CA ASP A 232 -27.86 -3.43 9.54
C ASP A 232 -29.02 -3.47 8.54
N THR A 233 -28.67 -3.45 7.25
CA THR A 233 -29.61 -3.80 6.21
C THR A 233 -29.61 -5.31 6.18
N GLN A 234 -30.41 -5.88 7.08
CA GLN A 234 -30.66 -7.30 7.18
C GLN A 234 -31.21 -7.78 5.81
N PRO A 235 -30.76 -8.94 5.30
CA PRO A 235 -31.06 -9.41 3.94
C PRO A 235 -32.55 -9.67 3.69
#